data_AF-A0A357KQG9-F1
#
_entry.id   AF-A0A357KQG9-F1
#
_cell.length_a   1.000
_cell.length_b   1.000
_cell.length_c   1.000
_cell.angle_alpha   90.00
_cell.angle_beta   90.00
_cell.angle_gamma   90.00
#
_symmetry.space_group_name_H-M   'P 1'
#
loop_
_entity.id
_entity.type
_entity.pdbx_description
1 polymer ?
#
loop_
_entity_poly.entity_id
_entity_poly.type
_entity_poly.pdbx_seq_one_letter_code
_entity_poly.pdbx_strand_id
1 'polypeptide(L)'
;MTAHQQLIEAVQANCHISDARHAGGYTLCIYLMKMRELFRWEQGLGFEESLDGDALGEWVKQREDDWEDIEDHDYAAIEINGNRYDPFDQDAINTALANDNLIYSGGFGVNSVAHFFLAHVHERRQIGEDQILIAGKELARDLTAPPAMTRDGTVFC
;
A
#
# COMPACT_ATOMS: atom_id res chain seq x y z
N MET A 1 -16.98 -2.33 -12.93
CA MET A 1 -15.95 -1.38 -12.47
C MET A 1 -16.31 -0.99 -11.05
N THR A 2 -15.45 -1.27 -10.08
CA THR A 2 -15.65 -0.90 -8.68
C THR A 2 -15.69 0.63 -8.55
N ALA A 3 -16.45 1.14 -7.58
CA ALA A 3 -16.70 2.58 -7.41
C ALA A 3 -15.44 3.42 -7.12
N HIS A 4 -14.27 2.80 -6.96
CA HIS A 4 -13.01 3.45 -6.57
C HIS A 4 -11.80 2.95 -7.38
N GLN A 5 -11.99 2.37 -8.57
CA GLN A 5 -10.89 1.77 -9.33
C GLN A 5 -9.73 2.76 -9.58
N GLN A 6 -10.03 4.00 -9.95
CA GLN A 6 -9.02 5.04 -10.17
C GLN A 6 -8.23 5.38 -8.90
N LEU A 7 -8.90 5.42 -7.75
CA LEU A 7 -8.25 5.63 -6.46
C LEU A 7 -7.29 4.47 -6.14
N ILE A 8 -7.76 3.23 -6.31
CA ILE A 8 -6.95 2.02 -6.05
C ILE A 8 -5.69 2.04 -6.92
N GLU A 9 -5.84 2.33 -8.21
CA GLU A 9 -4.72 2.41 -9.17
C GLU A 9 -3.73 3.52 -8.81
N ALA A 10 -4.21 4.71 -8.43
CA ALA A 10 -3.36 5.82 -8.04
C ALA A 10 -2.56 5.51 -6.77
N VAL A 11 -3.20 4.91 -5.76
CA VAL A 11 -2.49 4.50 -4.53
C VAL A 11 -1.47 3.41 -4.84
N GLN A 12 -1.84 2.37 -5.59
CA GLN A 12 -0.93 1.29 -5.94
C GLN A 12 0.25 1.76 -6.80
N ALA A 13 0.04 2.73 -7.69
CA ALA A 13 1.11 3.35 -8.46
C ALA A 13 2.12 4.07 -7.53
N ASN A 14 1.64 4.81 -6.53
CA ASN A 14 2.51 5.42 -5.54
C ASN A 14 3.28 4.38 -4.70
N CYS A 15 2.63 3.25 -4.37
CA CYS A 15 3.32 2.14 -3.73
C CYS A 15 4.48 1.62 -4.58
N HIS A 16 4.22 1.38 -5.87
CA HIS A 16 5.24 0.90 -6.80
C HIS A 16 6.40 1.88 -6.99
N ILE A 17 6.13 3.19 -7.07
CA ILE A 17 7.19 4.21 -7.11
C ILE A 17 8.03 4.17 -5.84
N SER A 18 7.41 4.02 -4.66
CA SER A 18 8.16 3.95 -3.41
C SER A 18 9.01 2.68 -3.32
N ASP A 19 8.45 1.54 -3.72
CA ASP A 19 9.14 0.27 -3.73
C ASP A 19 10.30 0.27 -4.73
N ALA A 20 10.10 0.79 -5.94
CA ALA A 20 11.15 0.92 -6.97
C ALA A 20 12.39 1.65 -6.41
N ARG A 21 12.16 2.74 -5.66
CA ARG A 21 13.23 3.55 -5.05
C ARG A 21 13.98 2.86 -3.91
N HIS A 22 13.35 1.95 -3.18
CA HIS A 22 13.85 1.51 -1.87
C HIS A 22 14.00 -0.01 -1.71
N ALA A 23 13.36 -0.82 -2.55
CA ALA A 23 13.41 -2.27 -2.44
C ALA A 23 14.83 -2.83 -2.59
N GLY A 24 15.67 -2.19 -3.40
CA GLY A 24 17.10 -2.51 -3.53
C GLY A 24 17.92 -2.33 -2.25
N GLY A 25 17.37 -1.64 -1.24
CA GLY A 25 18.00 -1.50 0.08
C GLY A 25 17.88 -2.74 0.97
N TYR A 26 17.06 -3.73 0.60
CA TYR A 26 16.94 -4.99 1.35
C TYR A 26 18.09 -5.95 1.04
N THR A 27 18.43 -6.81 2.02
CA THR A 27 19.27 -7.97 1.72
C THR A 27 18.47 -8.97 0.88
N LEU A 28 19.16 -9.74 0.03
CA LEU A 28 18.54 -10.66 -0.93
C LEU A 28 17.46 -11.57 -0.30
N CYS A 29 17.74 -12.18 0.85
CA CYS A 29 16.77 -13.05 1.52
C CYS A 29 15.51 -12.31 1.95
N ILE A 30 15.65 -11.08 2.48
CA ILE A 30 14.52 -10.26 2.91
C ILE A 30 13.72 -9.80 1.69
N TYR A 31 14.41 -9.35 0.64
CA TYR A 31 13.80 -8.94 -0.62
C TYR A 31 12.94 -10.07 -1.21
N LEU A 32 13.50 -11.26 -1.40
CA LEU A 32 12.80 -12.40 -1.97
C LEU A 32 11.60 -12.86 -1.11
N MET A 33 11.71 -12.80 0.21
CA MET A 33 10.57 -13.12 1.09
C MET A 33 9.43 -12.13 0.91
N LYS A 34 9.73 -10.83 0.80
CA LYS A 34 8.73 -9.78 0.58
C LYS A 34 8.10 -9.88 -0.81
N MET A 35 8.90 -10.10 -1.85
CA MET A 35 8.39 -10.27 -3.22
C MET A 35 7.44 -11.47 -3.32
N ARG A 36 7.79 -12.58 -2.67
CA ARG A 36 6.91 -13.75 -2.57
C ARG A 36 5.60 -13.44 -1.87
N GLU A 37 5.63 -12.65 -0.79
CA GLU A 37 4.42 -12.23 -0.07
C GLU A 37 3.54 -11.33 -0.94
N LEU A 38 4.13 -10.34 -1.60
CA LEU A 38 3.43 -9.43 -2.51
C LEU A 38 2.80 -10.19 -3.68
N PHE A 39 3.53 -11.14 -4.28
CA PHE A 39 2.99 -12.01 -5.32
C PHE A 39 1.76 -12.77 -4.84
N ARG A 40 1.81 -13.41 -3.66
CA ARG A 40 0.63 -14.11 -3.10
C ARG A 40 -0.55 -13.17 -2.95
N TRP A 41 -0.30 -11.96 -2.45
CA TRP A 41 -1.33 -10.95 -2.28
C TRP A 41 -1.98 -10.55 -3.60
N GLU A 42 -1.18 -10.23 -4.63
CA GLU A 42 -1.68 -9.85 -5.96
C GLU A 42 -2.47 -10.96 -6.64
N GLN A 43 -2.05 -12.21 -6.46
CA GLN A 43 -2.73 -13.38 -7.00
C GLN A 43 -3.92 -13.83 -6.14
N GLY A 44 -4.14 -13.22 -4.97
CA GLY A 44 -5.20 -13.60 -4.04
C GLY A 44 -5.03 -14.99 -3.42
N LEU A 45 -3.79 -15.48 -3.32
CA LEU A 45 -3.46 -16.81 -2.82
C LEU A 45 -3.48 -16.85 -1.28
N GLY A 46 -4.33 -17.69 -0.71
CA GLY A 46 -4.40 -17.98 0.72
C GLY A 46 -3.14 -18.71 1.22
N PHE A 47 -2.90 -18.70 2.53
CA PHE A 47 -1.63 -19.17 3.15
C PHE A 47 -1.25 -20.63 2.82
N GLU A 48 -2.23 -21.52 2.71
CA GLU A 48 -2.00 -22.96 2.47
C GLU A 48 -1.85 -23.31 0.98
N GLU A 49 -2.10 -22.35 0.08
CA GLU A 49 -2.01 -22.58 -1.36
C GLU A 49 -0.55 -22.73 -1.80
N SER A 50 -0.31 -23.68 -2.71
CA SER A 50 1.01 -23.91 -3.29
C SER A 50 1.40 -22.73 -4.18
N LEU A 51 2.66 -22.32 -4.09
CA LEU A 51 3.26 -21.35 -5.00
C LEU A 51 3.99 -22.08 -6.12
N ASP A 52 3.74 -21.65 -7.36
CA ASP A 52 4.57 -22.03 -8.49
C ASP A 52 5.84 -21.16 -8.47
N GLY A 53 6.99 -21.81 -8.34
CA GLY A 53 8.29 -21.14 -8.26
C GLY A 53 8.71 -20.49 -9.58
N ASP A 54 8.36 -21.08 -10.71
CA ASP A 54 8.71 -20.54 -12.03
C ASP A 54 7.87 -19.30 -12.33
N ALA A 55 6.57 -19.37 -12.03
CA ALA A 55 5.67 -18.22 -12.16
C ALA A 55 6.06 -17.05 -11.24
N LEU A 56 6.46 -17.35 -10.00
CA LEU A 56 6.98 -16.33 -9.08
C LEU A 56 8.25 -15.68 -9.64
N GLY A 57 9.19 -16.47 -10.17
CA GLY A 57 10.42 -15.95 -10.75
C GLY A 57 10.18 -15.04 -11.96
N GLU A 58 9.28 -15.42 -12.85
CA GLU A 58 8.88 -14.60 -13.99
C GLU A 58 8.20 -13.30 -13.55
N TRP A 59 7.30 -13.38 -12.56
CA TRP A 59 6.64 -12.20 -12.00
C TRP A 59 7.63 -11.24 -11.32
N VAL A 60 8.60 -11.75 -10.56
CA VAL A 60 9.63 -10.92 -9.91
C VAL A 60 10.42 -10.14 -10.96
N LYS A 61 10.82 -10.82 -12.03
CA LYS A 61 11.58 -10.19 -13.11
C LYS A 61 10.77 -9.09 -13.80
N GLN A 62 9.51 -9.37 -14.14
CA GLN A 62 8.63 -8.36 -14.75
C GLN A 62 8.43 -7.16 -13.82
N ARG A 63 8.26 -7.41 -12.51
CA ARG A 63 8.12 -6.36 -11.50
C ARG A 63 9.35 -5.47 -11.41
N GLU A 64 10.54 -6.05 -11.49
CA GLU A 64 11.81 -5.32 -11.51
C GLU A 64 11.94 -4.46 -12.79
N ASP A 65 11.64 -5.03 -13.96
CA ASP A 65 11.63 -4.30 -15.23
C ASP A 65 10.64 -3.11 -15.17
N ASP A 66 9.45 -3.31 -14.62
CA ASP A 66 8.44 -2.25 -14.45
C ASP A 66 8.88 -1.16 -13.46
N TRP A 67 9.68 -1.51 -12.44
CA TRP A 67 10.18 -0.57 -11.44
C TRP A 67 11.29 0.32 -11.96
N GLU A 68 12.18 -0.20 -12.81
CA GLU A 68 13.23 0.59 -13.47
C GLU A 68 12.62 1.76 -14.28
N ASP A 69 11.45 1.56 -14.88
CA ASP A 69 10.77 2.58 -15.67
C ASP A 69 10.12 3.71 -14.84
N ILE A 70 9.89 3.50 -13.53
CA ILE A 70 9.11 4.43 -12.69
C ILE A 70 9.86 4.95 -11.46
N GLU A 71 11.08 4.48 -11.18
CA GLU A 71 11.83 4.85 -9.96
C GLU A 71 12.02 6.37 -9.80
N ASP A 72 12.14 7.08 -10.91
CA ASP A 72 12.35 8.54 -10.94
C ASP A 72 11.03 9.34 -11.03
N HIS A 73 9.86 8.70 -11.09
CA HIS A 73 8.58 9.40 -11.19
C HIS A 73 8.14 10.06 -9.88
N ASP A 74 7.58 11.26 -9.97
CA ASP A 74 6.94 11.90 -8.80
C ASP A 74 5.73 11.08 -8.33
N TYR A 75 5.44 11.13 -7.02
CA TYR A 75 4.22 10.53 -6.49
C TYR A 75 2.98 11.22 -7.08
N ALA A 76 2.06 10.42 -7.59
CA ALA A 76 0.82 10.87 -8.17
C ALA A 76 -0.12 11.43 -7.09
N ALA A 77 -0.89 12.43 -7.48
CA ALA A 77 -1.95 12.95 -6.64
C ALA A 77 -3.10 11.95 -6.50
N ILE A 78 -3.80 12.00 -5.38
CA ILE A 78 -4.97 11.18 -5.13
C ILE A 78 -6.22 11.93 -5.58
N GLU A 79 -7.03 11.32 -6.45
CA GLU A 79 -8.28 11.90 -6.94
C GLU A 79 -9.51 11.23 -6.33
N ILE A 80 -10.36 12.01 -5.68
CA ILE A 80 -11.59 11.52 -5.03
C ILE A 80 -12.71 12.51 -5.32
N ASN A 81 -13.81 12.03 -5.92
CA ASN A 81 -14.99 12.83 -6.24
C ASN A 81 -14.68 14.12 -7.04
N GLY A 82 -13.68 14.06 -7.92
CA GLY A 82 -13.24 15.20 -8.75
C GLY A 82 -12.33 16.21 -8.04
N ASN A 83 -12.00 15.99 -6.77
CA ASN A 83 -11.00 16.76 -6.04
C ASN A 83 -9.64 16.05 -6.11
N ARG A 84 -8.56 16.83 -6.09
CA ARG A 84 -7.18 16.35 -6.17
C ARG A 84 -6.45 16.66 -4.86
N TYR A 85 -5.81 15.65 -4.27
CA TYR A 85 -5.14 15.71 -2.98
C TYR A 85 -3.66 15.38 -3.11
N ASP A 86 -2.82 16.02 -2.28
CA ASP A 86 -1.44 15.59 -2.08
C ASP A 86 -1.44 14.19 -1.45
N PRO A 87 -0.66 13.21 -1.95
CA PRO A 87 -0.67 11.86 -1.42
C PRO A 87 -0.21 11.75 0.05
N PHE A 88 0.46 12.77 0.59
CA PHE A 88 0.85 12.83 2.00
C PHE A 88 -0.16 13.53 2.91
N ASP A 89 -1.21 14.14 2.35
CA ASP A 89 -2.33 14.74 3.08
C ASP A 89 -3.38 13.69 3.45
N GLN A 90 -2.96 12.80 4.34
CA GLN A 90 -3.77 11.68 4.84
C GLN A 90 -5.10 12.13 5.45
N ASP A 91 -5.13 13.28 6.14
CA ASP A 91 -6.31 13.77 6.84
C ASP A 91 -7.38 14.22 5.86
N ALA A 92 -6.99 14.99 4.84
CA ALA A 92 -7.92 15.41 3.79
C ALA A 92 -8.46 14.23 2.98
N ILE A 93 -7.59 13.26 2.65
CA ILE A 93 -7.96 12.05 1.93
C ILE A 93 -8.95 11.20 2.75
N ASN A 94 -8.64 10.89 4.01
CA ASN A 94 -9.55 10.09 4.85
C ASN A 94 -10.87 10.81 5.15
N THR A 95 -10.87 12.14 5.25
CA THR A 95 -12.10 12.94 5.35
C THR A 95 -12.96 12.77 4.10
N ALA A 96 -12.35 12.80 2.91
CA ALA A 96 -13.05 12.58 1.65
C ALA A 96 -13.60 11.14 1.51
N LEU A 97 -12.90 10.15 2.07
CA LEU A 97 -13.28 8.73 2.05
C LEU A 97 -14.20 8.30 3.20
N ALA A 98 -14.59 9.21 4.09
CA ALA A 98 -15.31 8.86 5.32
C ALA A 98 -16.62 8.06 5.07
N ASN A 99 -17.29 8.29 3.94
CA ASN A 99 -18.53 7.61 3.56
C ASN A 99 -18.34 6.31 2.79
N ASP A 100 -17.12 6.03 2.30
CA ASP A 100 -16.85 4.92 1.37
C ASP A 100 -16.40 3.63 2.09
N ASN A 101 -16.37 3.65 3.43
CA ASN A 101 -15.83 2.57 4.27
C ASN A 101 -14.40 2.14 3.86
N LEU A 102 -13.60 3.13 3.48
CA LEU A 102 -12.19 2.98 3.13
C LEU A 102 -11.31 3.65 4.17
N ILE A 103 -10.07 3.17 4.26
CA ILE A 103 -8.98 3.77 5.02
C ILE A 103 -7.79 3.95 4.10
N TYR A 104 -7.24 5.15 4.10
CA TYR A 104 -6.00 5.49 3.42
C TYR A 104 -4.91 5.75 4.46
N SER A 105 -3.71 5.26 4.22
CA SER A 105 -2.52 5.70 4.95
C SER A 105 -1.43 6.09 3.96
N GLY A 106 -0.90 7.30 4.15
CA GLY A 106 0.16 7.87 3.33
C GLY A 106 1.13 8.62 4.22
N GLY A 107 2.40 8.28 4.18
CA GLY A 107 3.39 8.88 5.09
C GLY A 107 4.81 8.38 4.88
N PHE A 108 5.68 8.72 5.83
CA PHE A 108 7.07 8.26 5.83
C PHE A 108 7.30 7.30 6.99
N GLY A 109 7.82 6.11 6.68
CA GLY A 109 8.15 5.09 7.65
C GLY A 109 9.63 5.07 8.01
N VAL A 110 10.14 3.87 8.26
CA VAL A 110 11.55 3.65 8.61
C VAL A 110 12.45 4.17 7.49
N ASN A 111 13.55 4.84 7.86
CA ASN A 111 14.51 5.45 6.93
C ASN A 111 13.90 6.53 6.01
N SER A 112 12.77 7.13 6.38
CA SER A 112 12.05 8.12 5.54
C SER A 112 11.59 7.56 4.19
N VAL A 113 11.36 6.25 4.12
CA VAL A 113 10.74 5.62 2.95
C VAL A 113 9.27 6.01 2.94
N ALA A 114 8.75 6.45 1.79
CA ALA A 114 7.33 6.74 1.65
C ALA A 114 6.54 5.42 1.71
N HIS A 115 5.36 5.45 2.31
CA HIS A 115 4.48 4.30 2.41
C HIS A 115 3.06 4.71 2.06
N PHE A 116 2.41 3.89 1.25
CA PHE A 116 1.05 4.10 0.80
C PHE A 116 0.22 2.83 0.98
N PHE A 117 -1.02 3.02 1.39
CA PHE A 117 -1.92 1.92 1.72
C PHE A 117 -3.37 2.33 1.55
N LEU A 118 -4.17 1.42 1.00
CA LEU A 118 -5.62 1.56 0.92
C LEU A 118 -6.29 0.23 1.23
N ALA A 119 -7.28 0.27 2.10
CA ALA A 119 -8.07 -0.92 2.44
C ALA A 119 -9.52 -0.55 2.75
N HIS A 120 -10.37 -1.57 2.81
CA HIS A 120 -11.66 -1.44 3.50
C HIS A 120 -11.44 -1.31 5.01
N VAL A 121 -12.28 -0.52 5.68
CA VAL A 121 -12.30 -0.53 7.15
C VAL A 121 -13.03 -1.78 7.63
N HIS A 122 -12.32 -2.61 8.40
CA HIS A 122 -12.91 -3.72 9.12
C HIS A 122 -13.54 -3.25 10.43
N GLU A 123 -12.80 -2.44 11.20
CA GLU A 123 -13.26 -1.97 12.50
C GLU A 123 -12.64 -0.62 12.87
N ARG A 124 -13.37 0.19 13.64
CA ARG A 124 -12.87 1.40 14.29
C ARG A 124 -13.03 1.24 15.79
N ARG A 125 -11.94 1.33 16.55
CA ARG A 125 -11.94 1.29 18.01
C ARG A 125 -11.35 2.59 18.56
N GLN A 126 -11.85 3.01 19.71
CA GLN A 126 -11.24 4.09 20.49
C GLN A 126 -10.61 3.48 21.74
N ILE A 127 -9.32 3.76 21.99
CA ILE A 127 -8.63 3.36 23.22
C ILE A 127 -8.02 4.61 23.84
N GLY A 128 -8.66 5.12 24.91
CA GLY A 128 -8.28 6.40 25.49
C GLY A 128 -8.49 7.52 24.48
N GLU A 129 -7.46 8.32 24.23
CA GLU A 129 -7.46 9.41 23.25
C GLU A 129 -7.10 8.91 21.83
N ASP A 130 -6.57 7.68 21.71
CA ASP A 130 -6.13 7.14 20.42
C ASP A 130 -7.26 6.41 19.68
N GLN A 131 -7.31 6.63 18.37
CA GLN A 131 -8.17 5.90 17.45
C GLN A 131 -7.39 4.73 16.84
N ILE A 132 -7.97 3.54 16.84
CA ILE A 132 -7.43 2.36 16.15
C ILE A 132 -8.35 2.04 14.98
N LEU A 133 -7.79 2.05 13.78
CA LEU A 133 -8.45 1.66 12.56
C LEU A 133 -7.89 0.32 12.10
N ILE A 134 -8.73 -0.70 12.10
CA ILE A 134 -8.37 -2.05 11.67
C ILE A 134 -8.76 -2.18 10.19
N ALA A 135 -7.76 -2.43 9.34
CA ALA A 135 -7.91 -2.70 7.93
C ALA A 135 -8.51 -4.09 7.71
N GLY A 136 -9.39 -4.18 6.72
CA GLY A 136 -9.97 -5.43 6.25
C GLY A 136 -9.27 -5.88 4.98
N LYS A 137 -10.04 -6.02 3.89
CA LYS A 137 -9.47 -6.35 2.59
C LYS A 137 -8.62 -5.17 2.09
N GLU A 138 -7.33 -5.43 1.93
CA GLU A 138 -6.37 -4.54 1.27
C GLU A 138 -6.73 -4.38 -0.20
N LEU A 139 -6.62 -3.15 -0.69
CA LEU A 139 -6.90 -2.75 -2.08
C LEU A 139 -5.63 -2.26 -2.78
N ALA A 140 -4.74 -1.61 -2.03
CA ALA A 140 -3.40 -1.25 -2.50
C ALA A 140 -2.41 -1.31 -1.33
N ARG A 141 -1.18 -1.75 -1.58
CA ARG A 141 -0.10 -1.82 -0.59
C ARG A 141 1.29 -1.75 -1.23
N ASP A 142 2.26 -1.33 -0.42
CA ASP A 142 3.68 -1.47 -0.73
C ASP A 142 4.16 -2.93 -0.59
N LEU A 143 5.37 -3.20 -1.07
CA LEU A 143 6.14 -4.43 -0.83
C LEU A 143 6.28 -4.72 0.66
N THR A 144 6.42 -3.66 1.46
CA THR A 144 6.34 -3.75 2.92
C THR A 144 4.95 -3.34 3.36
N ALA A 145 4.16 -4.24 3.96
CA ALA A 145 3.02 -3.82 4.76
C ALA A 145 3.53 -3.37 6.14
N PRO A 146 3.58 -2.06 6.45
CA PRO A 146 4.02 -1.63 7.77
C PRO A 146 2.91 -1.93 8.79
N PRO A 147 3.16 -2.79 9.80
CA PRO A 147 2.13 -3.09 10.78
C PRO A 147 1.91 -1.89 11.71
N ALA A 148 0.64 -1.57 11.98
CA ALA A 148 0.25 -0.65 13.04
C ALA A 148 0.94 0.73 12.99
N MET A 149 0.97 1.39 11.82
CA MET A 149 1.54 2.73 11.72
C MET A 149 0.74 3.72 12.57
N THR A 150 1.42 4.56 13.35
CA THR A 150 0.78 5.58 14.18
C THR A 150 1.02 6.97 13.59
N ARG A 151 -0.04 7.74 13.43
CA ARG A 151 0.01 9.15 13.02
C ARG A 151 -1.08 9.94 13.73
N ASP A 152 -0.69 11.02 14.41
CA ASP A 152 -1.59 11.99 15.05
C ASP A 152 -2.67 11.35 15.94
N GLY A 153 -2.27 10.36 16.77
CA GLY A 153 -3.18 9.64 17.67
C GLY A 153 -4.05 8.57 16.98
N THR A 154 -3.82 8.31 15.69
CA THR A 154 -4.48 7.23 14.95
C THR A 154 -3.51 6.11 14.62
N VAL A 155 -3.88 4.87 14.95
CA VAL A 155 -3.13 3.65 14.61
C VAL A 155 -3.83 2.93 13.46
N PHE A 156 -3.08 2.63 12.40
CA PHE A 156 -3.52 1.95 11.18
C PHE A 156 -3.04 0.50 11.24
N CYS A 157 -3.93 -0.42 11.64
CA CYS A 157 -3.63 -1.84 11.91
C CYS A 157 -4.12 -2.78 10.82
#